data_AF-A0A6P2BM16-F1
#
_entry.id   AF-A0A6P2BM16-F1
#
_cell.length_a   1.000
_cell.length_b   1.000
_cell.length_c   1.000
_cell.angle_alpha   90.00
_cell.angle_beta   90.00
_cell.angle_gamma   90.00
#
_symmetry.space_group_name_H-M   'P 1'
#
loop_
_entity.id
_entity.type
_entity.pdbx_description
1 polymer ?
#
loop_
_entity_poly.entity_id
_entity_poly.type
_entity_poly.pdbx_seq_one_letter_code
_entity_poly.pdbx_strand_id
1 'polypeptide(L)'
;MTLELDGFLWKPKPGTAVTAEEFIRSRSVMQEIHRAVEWNPWVQEDRAEEYTAALEAIAQWTRAEPGSLPQSAEELRSEIDRQVAADRARRDAEREKAKQERAEQAASYDRQRAEARLALLGQTAIVADTTRQRDQVASRELYPAMEDERRQEKLAKLDVDIKAASHMVDELTLAVGDVEAVCDERGWLPSERRVLMLQVFAACRVSEVLELRGRVAAHQSDLKAIRGSGRARIREALLRDTARLTFLEAVPRLEAADMCSECPTPADWHSLTVTFSLDPSKDVGAVGGPCSAWPWWRDRLEAARQRILARASPKAKPPEAAVPMPIAVIEPGLPIEEVIARLNAVQADHPGAQLRGSGDRWEIWPRDHA
;
A
#
# COMPACT_ATOMS: atom_id res chain seq x y z
N MET A 1 7.19 37.39 40.96
CA MET A 1 8.10 36.80 39.96
C MET A 1 7.39 36.81 38.62
N THR A 2 8.05 37.29 37.57
CA THR A 2 7.54 37.31 36.19
C THR A 2 8.58 36.64 35.29
N LEU A 3 8.13 35.85 34.34
CA LEU A 3 8.94 35.08 33.39
C LEU A 3 8.57 35.48 31.97
N GLU A 4 9.55 35.74 31.12
CA GLU A 4 9.33 35.92 29.69
C GLU A 4 9.57 34.59 28.96
N LEU A 5 8.60 34.14 28.16
CA LEU A 5 8.67 32.88 27.42
C LEU A 5 7.80 32.96 26.16
N ASP A 6 8.36 32.58 25.01
CA ASP A 6 7.72 32.62 23.69
C ASP A 6 7.19 34.02 23.31
N GLY A 7 7.87 35.08 23.74
CA GLY A 7 7.46 36.48 23.52
C GLY A 7 6.30 36.95 24.42
N PHE A 8 5.94 36.17 25.44
CA PHE A 8 4.87 36.50 26.37
C PHE A 8 5.37 36.58 27.81
N LEU A 9 4.79 37.51 28.59
CA LEU A 9 5.04 37.60 30.02
C LEU A 9 4.09 36.69 30.80
N TRP A 10 4.66 35.91 31.72
CA TRP A 10 3.96 34.94 32.56
C TRP A 10 4.20 35.23 34.03
N LYS A 11 3.20 34.96 34.87
CA LYS A 11 3.32 34.99 36.33
C LYS A 11 2.62 33.78 36.94
N PRO A 12 3.13 33.26 38.06
CA PRO A 12 2.45 32.20 38.80
C PRO A 12 1.12 32.71 39.36
N LYS A 13 0.09 31.85 39.38
CA LYS A 13 -1.15 32.13 40.12
C LYS A 13 -0.90 32.03 41.63
N PRO A 14 -1.68 32.74 42.47
CA PRO A 14 -1.58 32.60 43.92
C PRO A 14 -1.75 31.14 44.36
N GLY A 15 -0.87 30.66 45.25
CA GLY A 15 -0.90 29.28 45.75
C GLY A 15 -0.35 28.23 44.79
N THR A 16 0.36 28.62 43.72
CA THR A 16 1.02 27.64 42.84
C THR A 16 2.05 26.80 43.61
N ALA A 17 2.11 25.52 43.29
CA ALA A 17 3.19 24.63 43.71
C ALA A 17 4.25 24.44 42.61
N VAL A 18 3.99 24.94 41.39
CA VAL A 18 4.80 24.73 40.20
C VAL A 18 5.81 25.84 40.05
N THR A 19 7.08 25.45 40.00
CA THR A 19 8.22 26.34 39.78
C THR A 19 8.26 26.86 38.33
N ALA A 20 9.05 27.91 38.09
CA ALA A 20 9.22 28.45 36.74
C ALA A 20 9.87 27.42 35.79
N GLU A 21 10.82 26.62 36.29
CA GLU A 21 11.49 25.57 35.51
C GLU A 21 10.51 24.46 35.10
N GLU A 22 9.66 24.03 36.03
CA GLU A 22 8.59 23.05 35.74
C GLU A 22 7.60 23.60 34.72
N PHE A 23 7.20 24.86 34.83
CA PHE A 23 6.33 25.51 33.85
C PHE A 23 6.94 25.55 32.44
N ILE A 24 8.22 25.95 32.32
CA ILE A 24 8.94 25.96 31.03
C ILE A 24 9.00 24.54 30.47
N ARG A 25 9.39 23.56 31.29
CA ARG A 25 9.49 22.15 30.88
C ARG A 25 8.15 21.60 30.41
N SER A 26 7.07 21.86 31.14
CA SER A 26 5.72 21.41 30.76
C SER A 26 5.27 22.01 29.42
N ARG A 27 5.59 23.28 29.14
CA ARG A 27 5.33 23.87 27.82
C ARG A 27 6.13 23.20 26.71
N SER A 28 7.41 22.92 26.93
CA SER A 28 8.24 22.19 25.97
C SER A 28 7.69 20.80 25.69
N VAL A 29 7.31 20.04 26.74
CA VAL A 29 6.68 18.71 26.60
C VAL A 29 5.40 18.80 25.76
N MET A 30 4.53 19.78 26.03
CA MET A 30 3.30 19.97 25.26
C MET A 30 3.59 20.27 23.79
N GLN A 31 4.54 21.15 23.49
CA GLN A 31 4.96 21.48 22.13
C GLN A 31 5.57 20.27 21.40
N GLU A 32 6.40 19.48 22.08
CA GLU A 32 6.98 18.25 21.54
C GLU A 32 5.91 17.21 21.20
N ILE A 33 4.94 16.98 22.11
CA ILE A 33 3.83 16.05 21.89
C ILE A 33 2.99 16.52 20.69
N HIS A 34 2.59 17.80 20.64
CA HIS A 34 1.82 18.34 19.52
C HIS A 34 2.56 18.19 18.19
N ARG A 35 3.86 18.51 18.16
CA ARG A 35 4.69 18.34 16.95
C ARG A 35 4.78 16.87 16.52
N ALA A 36 4.90 15.95 17.47
CA ALA A 36 4.99 14.53 17.20
C ALA A 36 3.66 13.96 16.68
N VAL A 37 2.52 14.41 17.22
CA VAL A 37 1.16 13.97 16.85
C VAL A 37 0.84 14.26 15.39
N GLU A 38 1.39 15.32 14.80
CA GLU A 38 1.20 15.63 13.37
C GLU A 38 1.64 14.49 12.45
N TRP A 39 2.67 13.73 12.84
CA TRP A 39 3.18 12.59 12.06
C TRP A 39 2.80 11.24 12.67
N ASN A 40 2.79 11.14 14.00
CA ASN A 40 2.55 9.94 14.79
C ASN A 40 1.36 10.18 15.74
N PRO A 41 0.10 10.06 15.28
CA PRO A 41 -1.07 10.39 16.10
C PRO A 41 -1.16 9.61 17.43
N TRP A 42 -0.68 8.38 17.45
CA TRP A 42 -0.64 7.52 18.64
C TRP A 42 0.26 8.06 19.76
N VAL A 43 1.17 9.00 19.48
CA VAL A 43 2.00 9.64 20.53
C VAL A 43 1.15 10.35 21.57
N GLN A 44 -0.03 10.86 21.18
CA GLN A 44 -0.94 11.48 22.14
C GLN A 44 -1.45 10.48 23.19
N GLU A 45 -1.74 9.24 22.77
CA GLU A 45 -2.15 8.16 23.67
C GLU A 45 -0.97 7.63 24.47
N ASP A 46 0.16 7.39 23.81
CA ASP A 46 1.39 6.85 24.44
C ASP A 46 1.94 7.79 25.52
N ARG A 47 1.76 9.12 25.36
CA ARG A 47 2.22 10.16 26.28
C ARG A 47 1.07 10.90 26.98
N ALA A 48 -0.10 10.27 27.11
CA ALA A 48 -1.30 10.90 27.68
C ALA A 48 -1.10 11.41 29.12
N GLU A 49 -0.36 10.65 29.94
CA GLU A 49 -0.04 11.03 31.33
C GLU A 49 0.88 12.26 31.37
N GLU A 50 1.94 12.27 30.57
CA GLU A 50 2.85 13.43 30.44
C GLU A 50 2.11 14.68 29.96
N TYR A 51 1.23 14.52 28.96
CA TYR A 51 0.42 15.59 28.42
C TYR A 51 -0.53 16.17 29.48
N THR A 52 -1.20 15.31 30.25
CA THR A 52 -2.11 15.72 31.33
C THR A 52 -1.35 16.46 32.43
N ALA A 53 -0.23 15.92 32.89
CA ALA A 53 0.61 16.57 33.90
C ALA A 53 1.14 17.93 33.41
N ALA A 54 1.51 18.03 32.12
CA ALA A 54 1.94 19.29 31.52
C ALA A 54 0.80 20.33 31.51
N LEU A 55 -0.41 19.94 31.14
CA LEU A 55 -1.59 20.81 31.18
C LEU A 55 -1.89 21.32 32.60
N GLU A 56 -1.84 20.44 33.59
CA GLU A 56 -2.04 20.81 35.00
C GLU A 56 -0.99 21.81 35.49
N ALA A 57 0.28 21.61 35.15
CA ALA A 57 1.35 22.52 35.52
C ALA A 57 1.20 23.90 34.83
N ILE A 58 0.91 23.91 33.52
CA ILE A 58 0.67 25.13 32.75
C ILE A 58 -0.54 25.91 33.31
N ALA A 59 -1.59 25.22 33.74
CA ALA A 59 -2.79 25.83 34.29
C ALA A 59 -2.53 26.61 35.60
N GLN A 60 -1.42 26.38 36.30
CA GLN A 60 -1.04 27.15 37.50
C GLN A 60 -0.37 28.50 37.19
N TRP A 61 -0.12 28.80 35.92
CA TRP A 61 0.46 30.05 35.46
C TRP A 61 -0.54 30.85 34.63
N THR A 62 -0.33 32.16 34.54
CA THR A 62 -1.19 33.07 33.76
C THR A 62 -0.36 34.14 33.06
N ARG A 63 -0.90 34.71 31.99
CA ARG A 63 -0.30 35.88 31.35
C ARG A 63 -0.22 37.08 32.31
N ALA A 64 0.86 37.84 32.16
CA ALA A 64 1.24 38.97 33.01
C ALA A 64 1.43 40.27 32.20
N GLU A 65 1.11 40.27 30.91
CA GLU A 65 1.23 41.44 30.04
C GLU A 65 0.39 42.62 30.57
N PRO A 66 0.92 43.86 30.58
CA PRO A 66 0.15 45.03 30.99
C PRO A 66 -1.09 45.22 30.09
N GLY A 67 -2.28 45.28 30.70
CA GLY A 67 -3.53 45.44 29.95
C GLY A 67 -4.10 44.16 29.33
N SER A 68 -3.46 43.00 29.54
CA SER A 68 -4.08 41.71 29.19
C SER A 68 -5.26 41.45 30.12
N LEU A 69 -6.45 41.78 29.63
CA LEU A 69 -7.69 41.33 30.23
C LEU A 69 -7.94 39.89 29.79
N PRO A 70 -8.37 38.99 30.69
CA PRO A 70 -8.85 37.68 30.29
C PRO A 70 -10.05 37.89 29.36
N GLN A 71 -9.89 37.57 28.08
CA GLN A 71 -11.00 37.52 27.15
C GLN A 71 -12.05 36.56 27.70
N SER A 72 -13.33 36.90 27.54
CA SER A 72 -14.39 35.95 27.84
C SER A 72 -14.26 34.73 26.91
N ALA A 73 -14.74 33.58 27.37
CA ALA A 73 -14.73 32.36 26.55
C ALA A 73 -15.54 32.52 25.24
N GLU A 74 -16.47 33.48 25.19
CA GLU A 74 -17.26 33.81 23.99
C GLU A 74 -16.48 34.69 23.01
N GLU A 75 -15.76 35.70 23.51
CA GLU A 75 -14.86 36.53 22.70
C GLU A 75 -13.75 35.69 22.07
N LEU A 76 -13.13 34.81 22.85
CA LEU A 76 -12.08 33.92 22.34
C LEU A 76 -12.61 32.97 21.27
N ARG A 77 -13.81 32.39 21.47
CA ARG A 77 -14.45 31.54 20.47
C ARG A 77 -14.76 32.30 19.19
N SER A 78 -15.33 33.50 19.32
CA SER A 78 -15.64 34.36 18.18
C SER A 78 -14.39 34.74 17.39
N GLU A 79 -13.27 35.00 18.07
CA GLU A 79 -11.99 35.25 17.43
C GLU A 79 -11.47 34.03 16.68
N ILE A 80 -11.49 32.86 17.33
CA ILE A 80 -11.10 31.59 16.69
C ILE A 80 -11.96 31.33 15.45
N ASP A 81 -13.28 31.50 15.53
CA ASP A 81 -14.19 31.28 14.41
C ASP A 81 -13.90 32.23 13.24
N ARG A 82 -13.62 33.52 13.52
CA ARG A 82 -13.20 34.49 12.49
C ARG A 82 -11.89 34.07 11.83
N GLN A 83 -10.90 33.67 12.62
CA GLN A 83 -9.61 33.23 12.11
C GLN A 83 -9.74 31.97 11.25
N VAL A 84 -10.52 30.98 11.71
CA VAL A 84 -10.81 29.75 10.97
C VAL A 84 -11.53 30.05 9.65
N ALA A 85 -12.51 30.97 9.66
CA ALA A 85 -13.22 31.39 8.45
C ALA A 85 -12.29 32.10 7.45
N ALA A 86 -11.43 33.01 7.92
CA ALA A 86 -10.46 33.71 7.09
C ALA A 86 -9.43 32.74 6.48
N ASP A 87 -8.91 31.80 7.28
CA ASP A 87 -7.98 30.77 6.80
C ASP A 87 -8.64 29.82 5.79
N ARG A 88 -9.91 29.47 5.98
CA ARG A 88 -10.69 28.68 5.02
C ARG A 88 -10.83 29.44 3.69
N ALA A 89 -11.27 30.70 3.74
CA ALA A 89 -11.43 31.52 2.54
C ALA A 89 -10.12 31.68 1.75
N ARG A 90 -8.99 31.87 2.45
CA ARG A 90 -7.66 31.92 1.82
C ARG A 90 -7.32 30.60 1.11
N ARG A 91 -7.49 29.46 1.79
CA ARG A 91 -7.24 28.13 1.20
C ARG A 91 -8.14 27.82 0.01
N ASP A 92 -9.40 28.25 0.07
CA ASP A 92 -10.35 28.07 -1.03
C ASP A 92 -9.95 28.90 -2.26
N ALA A 93 -9.52 30.15 -2.05
CA ALA A 93 -9.00 31.00 -3.13
C ALA A 93 -7.71 30.42 -3.75
N GLU A 94 -6.76 29.96 -2.92
CA GLU A 94 -5.55 29.26 -3.38
C GLU A 94 -5.90 28.01 -4.20
N ARG A 95 -6.89 27.23 -3.76
CA ARG A 95 -7.35 26.02 -4.45
C ARG A 95 -7.96 26.32 -5.82
N GLU A 96 -8.78 27.36 -5.92
CA GLU A 96 -9.36 27.76 -7.21
C GLU A 96 -8.29 28.30 -8.16
N LYS A 97 -7.30 29.07 -7.67
CA LYS A 97 -6.15 29.49 -8.49
C LYS A 97 -5.36 28.29 -9.01
N ALA A 98 -4.99 27.36 -8.12
CA ALA A 98 -4.27 26.15 -8.50
C ALA A 98 -5.08 25.26 -9.47
N LYS A 99 -6.41 25.29 -9.41
CA LYS A 99 -7.28 24.59 -10.36
C LYS A 99 -7.26 25.24 -11.74
N GLN A 100 -7.22 26.57 -11.83
CA GLN A 100 -7.07 27.29 -13.10
C GLN A 100 -5.72 26.99 -13.73
N GLU A 101 -4.63 27.10 -12.96
CA GLU A 101 -3.26 26.79 -13.41
C GLU A 101 -3.15 25.35 -13.94
N ARG A 102 -3.73 24.37 -13.23
CA ARG A 102 -3.78 22.97 -13.70
C ARG A 102 -4.59 22.78 -14.98
N ALA A 103 -5.68 23.52 -15.16
CA ALA A 103 -6.47 23.45 -16.39
C ALA A 103 -5.66 23.96 -17.59
N GLU A 104 -4.87 25.03 -17.41
CA GLU A 104 -3.95 25.54 -18.43
C GLU A 104 -2.81 24.54 -18.72
N GLN A 105 -2.22 23.96 -17.67
CA GLN A 105 -1.18 22.94 -17.81
C GLN A 105 -1.69 21.67 -18.52
N ALA A 106 -2.90 21.22 -18.19
CA ALA A 106 -3.53 20.05 -18.82
C ALA A 106 -3.72 20.26 -20.33
N ALA A 107 -3.95 21.49 -20.79
CA ALA A 107 -4.04 21.80 -22.21
C ALA A 107 -2.71 21.60 -22.97
N SER A 108 -1.57 21.66 -22.25
CA SER A 108 -0.23 21.41 -22.80
C SER A 108 0.25 19.96 -22.61
N TYR A 109 -0.61 19.07 -22.11
CA TYR A 109 -0.24 17.69 -21.83
C TYR A 109 0.20 16.95 -23.10
N ASP A 110 1.42 16.41 -23.05
CA ASP A 110 1.97 15.52 -24.07
C ASP A 110 2.14 14.12 -23.49
N ARG A 111 1.30 13.20 -23.96
CA ARG A 111 1.32 11.79 -23.53
C ARG A 111 2.65 11.10 -23.83
N GLN A 112 3.26 11.35 -24.98
CA GLN A 112 4.52 10.70 -25.35
C GLN A 112 5.64 11.18 -24.44
N ARG A 113 5.67 12.50 -24.15
CA ARG A 113 6.62 13.09 -23.21
C ARG A 113 6.42 12.58 -21.79
N ALA A 114 5.17 12.41 -21.34
CA ALA A 114 4.86 11.82 -20.04
C ALA A 114 5.29 10.35 -19.94
N GLU A 115 5.02 9.53 -20.96
CA GLU A 115 5.48 8.13 -21.01
C GLU A 115 7.02 8.04 -21.06
N ALA A 116 7.68 8.90 -21.85
CA ALA A 116 9.13 8.99 -21.91
C ALA A 116 9.74 9.39 -20.55
N ARG A 117 9.10 10.30 -19.80
CA ARG A 117 9.53 10.66 -18.44
C ARG A 117 9.47 9.46 -17.50
N LEU A 118 8.40 8.68 -17.53
CA LEU A 118 8.29 7.48 -16.69
C LEU A 118 9.34 6.43 -17.06
N ALA A 119 9.64 6.28 -18.35
CA ALA A 119 10.73 5.43 -18.82
C ALA A 119 12.09 5.94 -18.35
N LEU A 120 12.33 7.27 -18.39
CA LEU A 120 13.56 7.90 -17.93
C LEU A 120 13.81 7.61 -16.45
N LEU A 121 12.81 7.83 -15.59
CA LEU A 121 12.91 7.53 -14.16
C LEU A 121 13.24 6.05 -13.91
N GLY A 122 12.60 5.15 -14.65
CA GLY A 122 12.86 3.72 -14.58
C GLY A 122 14.28 3.35 -15.01
N GLN A 123 14.78 3.91 -16.12
CA GLN A 123 16.14 3.65 -16.61
C GLN A 123 17.22 4.24 -15.69
N THR A 124 17.00 5.44 -15.14
CA THR A 124 17.90 6.04 -14.15
C THR A 124 18.01 5.15 -12.89
N ALA A 125 16.89 4.60 -12.42
CA ALA A 125 16.91 3.65 -11.32
C ALA A 125 17.64 2.34 -11.69
N ILE A 126 17.52 1.88 -12.94
CA ILE A 126 18.26 0.71 -13.42
C ILE A 126 19.76 0.97 -13.41
N VAL A 127 20.22 2.10 -13.94
CA VAL A 127 21.63 2.49 -13.94
C VAL A 127 22.16 2.52 -12.51
N ALA A 128 21.45 3.18 -11.59
CA ALA A 128 21.87 3.30 -10.19
C ALA A 128 21.98 1.94 -9.48
N ASP A 129 20.98 1.07 -9.59
CA ASP A 129 20.99 -0.25 -8.96
C ASP A 129 22.06 -1.17 -9.56
N THR A 130 22.19 -1.17 -10.90
CA THR A 130 23.16 -2.03 -11.59
C THR A 130 24.59 -1.59 -11.29
N THR A 131 24.84 -0.28 -11.18
CA THR A 131 26.13 0.28 -10.75
C THR A 131 26.46 -0.14 -9.32
N ARG A 132 25.52 0.00 -8.39
CA ARG A 132 25.69 -0.47 -7.01
C ARG A 132 25.97 -1.97 -6.96
N GLN A 133 25.22 -2.78 -7.70
CA GLN A 133 25.43 -4.24 -7.75
C GLN A 133 26.81 -4.57 -8.29
N ARG A 134 27.26 -3.88 -9.35
CA ARG A 134 28.60 -4.05 -9.91
C ARG A 134 29.67 -3.77 -8.86
N ASP A 135 29.57 -2.65 -8.15
CA ASP A 135 30.55 -2.26 -7.14
C ASP A 135 30.59 -3.26 -5.97
N GLN A 136 29.43 -3.76 -5.53
CA GLN A 136 29.36 -4.78 -4.48
C GLN A 136 29.92 -6.15 -4.92
N VAL A 137 29.73 -6.53 -6.19
CA VAL A 137 30.37 -7.74 -6.74
C VAL A 137 31.88 -7.54 -6.81
N ALA A 138 32.34 -6.37 -7.24
CA ALA A 138 33.77 -6.05 -7.33
C ALA A 138 34.44 -6.04 -5.94
N SER A 139 33.79 -5.49 -4.92
CA SER A 139 34.28 -5.45 -3.54
C SER A 139 34.13 -6.79 -2.79
N ARG A 140 33.52 -7.81 -3.41
CA ARG A 140 33.16 -9.11 -2.82
C ARG A 140 32.17 -9.01 -1.64
N GLU A 141 31.50 -7.88 -1.46
CA GLU A 141 30.37 -7.77 -0.52
C GLU A 141 29.19 -8.62 -0.99
N LEU A 142 28.89 -8.56 -2.29
CA LEU A 142 27.87 -9.37 -2.92
C LEU A 142 28.51 -10.63 -3.51
N TYR A 143 28.19 -11.77 -2.91
CA TYR A 143 28.76 -13.09 -3.19
C TYR A 143 30.26 -13.23 -2.85
N PRO A 144 30.63 -13.19 -1.55
CA PRO A 144 32.04 -13.27 -1.12
C PRO A 144 32.79 -14.51 -1.60
N ALA A 145 32.09 -15.63 -1.71
CA ALA A 145 32.63 -16.93 -2.12
C ALA A 145 32.53 -17.21 -3.62
N MET A 146 32.20 -16.21 -4.45
CA MET A 146 32.14 -16.39 -5.90
C MET A 146 33.54 -16.55 -6.48
N GLU A 147 33.76 -17.56 -7.34
CA GLU A 147 35.02 -17.76 -8.06
C GLU A 147 35.39 -16.57 -8.96
N ASP A 148 36.69 -16.31 -9.11
CA ASP A 148 37.21 -15.11 -9.78
C ASP A 148 36.79 -15.01 -11.26
N GLU A 149 36.83 -16.12 -12.00
CA GLU A 149 36.41 -16.15 -13.42
C GLU A 149 34.92 -15.79 -13.57
N ARG A 150 34.05 -16.46 -12.78
CA ARG A 150 32.61 -16.18 -12.76
C ARG A 150 32.30 -14.75 -12.31
N ARG A 151 33.13 -14.18 -11.41
CA ARG A 151 33.01 -12.78 -10.99
C ARG A 151 33.32 -11.83 -12.15
N GLN A 152 34.39 -12.08 -12.91
CA GLN A 152 34.72 -11.27 -14.09
C GLN A 152 33.62 -11.32 -15.14
N GLU A 153 33.05 -12.51 -15.42
CA GLU A 153 31.89 -12.63 -16.31
C GLU A 153 30.68 -11.82 -15.82
N LYS A 154 30.38 -11.89 -14.52
CA LYS A 154 29.27 -11.13 -13.92
C LYS A 154 29.51 -9.63 -14.00
N LEU A 155 30.73 -9.15 -13.74
CA LEU A 155 31.10 -7.74 -13.85
C LEU A 155 30.99 -7.26 -15.29
N ALA A 156 31.52 -8.02 -16.27
CA ALA A 156 31.42 -7.69 -17.68
C ALA A 156 29.96 -7.60 -18.15
N LYS A 157 29.09 -8.51 -17.68
CA LYS A 157 27.65 -8.43 -17.96
C LYS A 157 27.03 -7.15 -17.38
N LEU A 158 27.34 -6.82 -16.13
CA LEU A 158 26.82 -5.61 -15.48
C LEU A 158 27.30 -4.35 -16.21
N ASP A 159 28.54 -4.31 -16.68
CA ASP A 159 29.07 -3.20 -17.48
C ASP A 159 28.30 -3.00 -18.80
N VAL A 160 27.95 -4.10 -19.47
CA VAL A 160 27.11 -4.06 -20.68
C VAL A 160 25.71 -3.54 -20.36
N ASP A 161 25.09 -4.04 -19.28
CA ASP A 161 23.75 -3.64 -18.85
C ASP A 161 23.73 -2.14 -18.45
N ILE A 162 24.74 -1.66 -17.71
CA ILE A 162 24.91 -0.24 -17.36
C ILE A 162 25.02 0.61 -18.62
N LYS A 163 25.90 0.24 -19.56
CA LYS A 163 26.09 1.01 -20.80
C LYS A 163 24.80 1.11 -21.62
N ALA A 164 24.06 0.02 -21.73
CA ALA A 164 22.78 0.00 -22.45
C ALA A 164 21.74 0.90 -21.76
N ALA A 165 21.60 0.80 -20.43
CA ALA A 165 20.66 1.63 -19.68
C ALA A 165 21.05 3.12 -19.69
N SER A 166 22.33 3.45 -19.57
CA SER A 166 22.84 4.83 -19.67
C SER A 166 22.55 5.45 -21.04
N HIS A 167 22.73 4.69 -22.14
CA HIS A 167 22.34 5.16 -23.46
C HIS A 167 20.85 5.52 -23.56
N MET A 168 19.98 4.67 -22.99
CA MET A 168 18.55 4.95 -22.93
C MET A 168 18.24 6.20 -22.08
N VAL A 169 18.97 6.42 -20.97
CA VAL A 169 18.83 7.63 -20.14
C VAL A 169 19.17 8.88 -20.96
N ASP A 170 20.24 8.85 -21.75
CA ASP A 170 20.67 9.99 -22.57
C ASP A 170 19.61 10.34 -23.64
N GLU A 171 19.11 9.33 -24.37
CA GLU A 171 18.05 9.51 -25.37
C GLU A 171 16.75 10.06 -24.76
N LEU A 172 16.32 9.49 -23.63
CA LEU A 172 15.10 9.90 -22.96
C LEU A 172 15.22 11.29 -22.32
N THR A 173 16.40 11.66 -21.83
CA THR A 173 16.67 13.00 -21.29
C THR A 173 16.47 14.07 -22.38
N LEU A 174 16.93 13.81 -23.60
CA LEU A 174 16.71 14.71 -24.74
C LEU A 174 15.22 14.83 -25.11
N ALA A 175 14.49 13.73 -25.09
CA ALA A 175 13.06 13.71 -25.41
C ALA A 175 12.19 14.39 -24.33
N VAL A 176 12.58 14.27 -23.06
CA VAL A 176 11.80 14.77 -21.92
C VAL A 176 12.12 16.22 -21.59
N GLY A 177 13.39 16.63 -21.71
CA GLY A 177 13.87 17.92 -21.20
C GLY A 177 13.78 17.96 -19.67
N ASP A 178 13.20 19.03 -19.13
CA ASP A 178 12.97 19.13 -17.68
C ASP A 178 11.91 18.12 -17.21
N VAL A 179 12.33 17.16 -16.39
CA VAL A 179 11.47 16.13 -15.81
C VAL A 179 10.43 16.70 -14.85
N GLU A 180 10.68 17.84 -14.22
CA GLU A 180 9.75 18.47 -13.27
C GLU A 180 8.71 19.36 -13.96
N ALA A 181 8.88 19.64 -15.26
CA ALA A 181 7.95 20.41 -16.06
C ALA A 181 6.91 19.55 -16.82
N VAL A 182 6.99 18.21 -16.72
CA VAL A 182 6.07 17.32 -17.43
C VAL A 182 4.82 17.06 -16.58
N CYS A 183 3.73 17.72 -16.94
CA CYS A 183 2.43 17.51 -16.30
C CYS A 183 1.81 16.14 -16.66
N ASP A 184 0.89 15.68 -15.82
CA ASP A 184 0.03 14.54 -16.14
C ASP A 184 -1.21 14.95 -16.96
N GLU A 185 -2.07 13.98 -17.28
CA GLU A 185 -3.30 14.19 -18.05
C GLU A 185 -4.29 15.19 -17.42
N ARG A 186 -4.12 15.50 -16.12
CA ARG A 186 -4.96 16.44 -15.37
C ARG A 186 -4.21 17.74 -15.06
N GLY A 187 -3.04 17.93 -15.67
CA GLY A 187 -2.21 19.11 -15.51
C GLY A 187 -1.31 19.09 -14.28
N TRP A 188 -1.30 18.05 -13.45
CA TRP A 188 -0.47 18.07 -12.25
C TRP A 188 1.02 17.91 -12.57
N LEU A 189 1.84 18.79 -11.98
CA LEU A 189 3.29 18.66 -12.03
C LEU A 189 3.78 17.59 -11.05
N PRO A 190 4.94 16.97 -11.31
CA PRO A 190 5.51 15.96 -10.41
C PRO A 190 5.70 16.45 -8.97
N SER A 191 6.13 17.70 -8.78
CA SER A 191 6.27 18.34 -7.47
C SER A 191 4.94 18.43 -6.70
N GLU A 192 3.86 18.75 -7.39
CA GLU A 192 2.52 18.82 -6.80
C GLU A 192 1.97 17.41 -6.50
N ARG A 193 2.22 16.45 -7.40
CA ARG A 193 1.84 15.05 -7.15
C ARG A 193 2.56 14.49 -5.94
N ARG A 194 3.83 14.84 -5.71
CA ARG A 194 4.57 14.45 -4.50
C ARG A 194 3.90 14.93 -3.20
N VAL A 195 3.30 16.13 -3.19
CA VAL A 195 2.51 16.61 -2.04
C VAL A 195 1.30 15.70 -1.79
N LEU A 196 0.59 15.30 -2.85
CA LEU A 196 -0.53 14.36 -2.73
C LEU A 196 -0.05 12.97 -2.29
N MET A 197 1.06 12.47 -2.85
CA MET A 197 1.63 11.18 -2.49
C MET A 197 2.05 11.15 -1.02
N LEU A 198 2.60 12.25 -0.49
CA LEU A 198 2.92 12.38 0.93
C LEU A 198 1.65 12.25 1.80
N GLN A 199 0.58 12.94 1.43
CA GLN A 199 -0.70 12.87 2.17
C GLN A 199 -1.29 11.46 2.16
N VAL A 200 -1.30 10.81 0.99
CA VAL A 200 -1.80 9.44 0.85
C VAL A 200 -0.93 8.48 1.65
N PHE A 201 0.40 8.58 1.53
CA PHE A 201 1.34 7.76 2.29
C PHE A 201 1.15 7.94 3.81
N ALA A 202 1.09 9.18 4.29
CA ALA A 202 0.88 9.47 5.70
C ALA A 202 -0.43 8.85 6.23
N ALA A 203 -1.53 9.00 5.49
CA ALA A 203 -2.82 8.41 5.85
C ALA A 203 -2.77 6.87 5.86
N CYS A 204 -2.21 6.26 4.82
CA CYS A 204 -2.05 4.81 4.73
C CYS A 204 -1.16 4.27 5.86
N ARG A 205 -0.03 4.92 6.13
CA ARG A 205 0.89 4.57 7.22
C ARG A 205 0.19 4.63 8.57
N VAL A 206 -0.55 5.69 8.85
CA VAL A 206 -1.29 5.83 10.12
C VAL A 206 -2.29 4.70 10.28
N SER A 207 -3.09 4.41 9.25
CA SER A 207 -4.04 3.30 9.27
C SER A 207 -3.33 1.96 9.53
N GLU A 208 -2.24 1.70 8.81
CA GLU A 208 -1.48 0.44 8.94
C GLU A 208 -0.87 0.27 10.33
N VAL A 209 -0.29 1.34 10.91
CA VAL A 209 0.28 1.32 12.26
C VAL A 209 -0.78 1.03 13.31
N LEU A 210 -1.93 1.69 13.25
CA LEU A 210 -3.01 1.45 14.22
C LEU A 210 -3.53 0.00 14.13
N GLU A 211 -3.71 -0.52 12.92
CA GLU A 211 -4.07 -1.92 12.73
C GLU A 211 -3.01 -2.89 13.26
N LEU A 212 -1.73 -2.64 12.97
CA LEU A 212 -0.62 -3.46 13.42
C LEU A 212 -0.51 -3.48 14.95
N ARG A 213 -0.68 -2.33 15.62
CA ARG A 213 -0.71 -2.25 17.09
C ARG A 213 -1.82 -3.13 17.66
N GLY A 214 -3.01 -3.09 17.06
CA GLY A 214 -4.13 -3.97 17.42
C GLY A 214 -3.79 -5.46 17.22
N ARG A 215 -3.22 -5.83 16.07
CA ARG A 215 -2.84 -7.23 15.77
C ARG A 215 -1.72 -7.74 16.69
N VAL A 216 -0.70 -6.93 16.96
CA VAL A 216 0.40 -7.26 17.87
C VAL A 216 -0.14 -7.52 19.27
N ALA A 217 -1.00 -6.64 19.80
CA ALA A 217 -1.63 -6.83 21.11
C ALA A 217 -2.48 -8.11 21.16
N ALA A 218 -3.28 -8.38 20.11
CA ALA A 218 -4.07 -9.59 19.99
C ALA A 218 -3.19 -10.86 19.98
N HIS A 219 -2.14 -10.89 19.14
CA HIS A 219 -1.20 -12.02 19.07
C HIS A 219 -0.47 -12.26 20.39
N GLN A 220 -0.09 -11.19 21.12
CA GLN A 220 0.49 -11.31 22.45
C GLN A 220 -0.50 -11.93 23.46
N SER A 221 -1.77 -11.55 23.40
CA SER A 221 -2.84 -12.14 24.21
C SER A 221 -3.07 -13.61 23.87
N ASP A 222 -3.19 -13.94 22.58
CA ASP A 222 -3.37 -15.31 22.08
C ASP A 222 -2.21 -16.22 22.47
N LEU A 223 -0.97 -15.71 22.44
CA LEU A 223 0.20 -16.45 22.92
C LEU A 223 0.17 -16.70 24.43
N LYS A 224 -0.52 -15.90 25.23
CA LYS A 224 -0.72 -16.19 26.65
C LYS A 224 -1.81 -17.25 26.85
N ALA A 225 -2.85 -17.25 26.01
CA ALA A 225 -3.98 -18.16 26.12
C ALA A 225 -3.74 -19.57 25.54
N ILE A 226 -3.07 -19.68 24.39
CA ILE A 226 -2.95 -20.95 23.64
C ILE A 226 -1.75 -21.78 24.09
N ARG A 227 -1.98 -23.09 24.30
CA ARG A 227 -0.93 -24.11 24.54
C ARG A 227 -0.75 -24.99 23.29
N GLY A 228 0.45 -25.55 23.12
CA GLY A 228 0.73 -26.53 22.06
C GLY A 228 1.08 -25.96 20.68
N SER A 229 0.80 -26.72 19.62
CA SER A 229 1.31 -26.51 18.25
C SER A 229 0.83 -25.24 17.55
N GLY A 230 -0.32 -24.67 17.95
CA GLY A 230 -0.83 -23.40 17.41
C GLY A 230 0.06 -22.19 17.69
N ARG A 231 0.98 -22.29 18.67
CA ARG A 231 1.86 -21.18 19.08
C ARG A 231 2.90 -20.80 18.03
N ALA A 232 3.35 -21.73 17.19
CA ALA A 232 4.40 -21.45 16.20
C ALA A 232 3.92 -20.41 15.17
N ARG A 233 2.72 -20.62 14.62
CA ARG A 233 2.11 -19.70 13.65
C ARG A 233 1.87 -18.31 14.25
N ILE A 234 1.41 -18.23 15.50
CA ILE A 234 1.16 -16.95 16.17
C ILE A 234 2.48 -16.23 16.47
N ARG A 235 3.54 -16.95 16.85
CA ARG A 235 4.88 -16.35 17.02
C ARG A 235 5.43 -15.79 15.73
N GLU A 236 5.27 -16.50 14.61
CA GLU A 236 5.71 -16.01 13.30
C GLU A 236 4.93 -14.76 12.87
N ALA A 237 3.61 -14.77 13.04
CA ALA A 237 2.76 -13.60 12.77
C ALA A 237 3.14 -12.41 13.66
N LEU A 238 3.32 -12.64 14.96
CA LEU A 238 3.77 -11.61 15.90
C LEU A 238 5.12 -11.03 15.49
N LEU A 239 6.10 -11.88 15.15
CA LEU A 239 7.42 -11.41 14.71
C LEU A 239 7.30 -10.51 13.47
N ARG A 240 6.51 -10.93 12.47
CA ARG A 240 6.30 -10.18 11.23
C ARG A 240 5.61 -8.84 11.48
N ASP A 241 4.53 -8.84 12.25
CA ASP A 241 3.73 -7.65 12.53
C ASP A 241 4.49 -6.68 13.43
N THR A 242 5.24 -7.17 14.43
CA THR A 242 6.13 -6.34 15.24
C THR A 242 7.25 -5.72 14.39
N ALA A 243 7.89 -6.50 13.52
CA ALA A 243 8.92 -5.99 12.61
C ALA A 243 8.37 -4.86 11.71
N ARG A 244 7.19 -5.06 11.10
CA ARG A 244 6.55 -4.06 10.26
C ARG A 244 6.08 -2.84 11.04
N LEU A 245 5.58 -3.03 12.26
CA LEU A 245 5.18 -1.93 13.14
C LEU A 245 6.39 -1.05 13.50
N THR A 246 7.46 -1.67 13.99
CA THR A 246 8.70 -0.97 14.34
C THR A 246 9.27 -0.20 13.15
N PHE A 247 9.22 -0.77 11.94
CA PHE A 247 9.61 -0.06 10.73
C PHE A 247 8.82 1.23 10.51
N LEU A 248 7.49 1.14 10.50
CA LEU A 248 6.61 2.26 10.17
C LEU A 248 6.61 3.36 11.23
N GLU A 249 6.82 2.98 12.50
CA GLU A 249 7.02 3.92 13.61
C GLU A 249 8.37 4.64 13.53
N ALA A 250 9.39 3.99 12.96
CA ALA A 250 10.73 4.56 12.77
C ALA A 250 10.86 5.48 11.53
N VAL A 251 9.87 5.48 10.61
CA VAL A 251 9.90 6.35 9.43
C VAL A 251 9.88 7.81 9.89
N PRO A 252 10.92 8.62 9.57
CA PRO A 252 10.97 10.01 9.97
C PRO A 252 9.86 10.81 9.29
N ARG A 253 9.60 12.02 9.77
CA ARG A 253 8.71 12.94 9.06
C ARG A 253 9.29 13.20 7.67
N LEU A 254 8.51 12.86 6.65
CA LEU A 254 8.87 13.08 5.26
C LEU A 254 8.34 14.42 4.76
N GLU A 255 9.09 15.01 3.84
CA GLU A 255 8.66 16.13 3.03
C GLU A 255 8.20 15.65 1.65
N ALA A 256 7.55 16.54 0.89
CA ALA A 256 7.09 16.18 -0.46
C ALA A 256 8.26 15.76 -1.35
N ALA A 257 9.43 16.38 -1.21
CA ALA A 257 10.62 16.03 -1.99
C ALA A 257 11.10 14.58 -1.78
N ASP A 258 10.78 13.98 -0.64
CA ASP A 258 11.16 12.60 -0.32
C ASP A 258 10.24 11.56 -1.00
N MET A 259 9.12 11.99 -1.59
CA MET A 259 8.13 11.10 -2.19
C MET A 259 8.41 10.82 -3.66
N CYS A 260 8.00 9.65 -4.12
CA CYS A 260 7.86 9.44 -5.57
C CYS A 260 6.68 10.28 -6.09
N SER A 261 6.83 10.86 -7.29
CA SER A 261 5.75 11.62 -7.92
C SER A 261 4.66 10.72 -8.53
N GLU A 262 4.90 9.42 -8.65
CA GLU A 262 4.01 8.49 -9.38
C GLU A 262 3.30 7.47 -8.48
N CYS A 263 3.70 7.34 -7.22
CA CYS A 263 3.07 6.42 -6.27
C CYS A 263 3.23 6.91 -4.83
N PRO A 264 2.35 6.47 -3.91
CA PRO A 264 2.35 6.92 -2.51
C PRO A 264 3.40 6.17 -1.69
N THR A 265 4.64 6.15 -2.16
CA THR A 265 5.79 5.58 -1.45
C THR A 265 6.99 6.53 -1.53
N PRO A 266 7.83 6.55 -0.49
CA PRO A 266 9.09 7.29 -0.52
C PRO A 266 9.95 6.94 -1.74
N ALA A 267 10.64 7.93 -2.29
CA ALA A 267 11.47 7.77 -3.47
C ALA A 267 12.61 6.77 -3.24
N ASP A 268 13.22 6.79 -2.06
CA ASP A 268 14.31 5.90 -1.64
C ASP A 268 13.89 4.43 -1.46
N TRP A 269 12.59 4.15 -1.34
CA TRP A 269 12.06 2.77 -1.26
C TRP A 269 12.01 2.08 -2.62
N HIS A 270 12.31 2.80 -3.70
CA HIS A 270 12.34 2.25 -5.04
C HIS A 270 13.64 1.49 -5.29
N SER A 271 13.51 0.17 -5.39
CA SER A 271 14.60 -0.76 -5.69
C SER A 271 14.20 -1.60 -6.90
N LEU A 272 15.16 -2.05 -7.73
CA LEU A 272 14.83 -3.03 -8.77
C LEU A 272 14.42 -4.40 -8.22
N THR A 273 14.72 -4.65 -6.94
CA THR A 273 14.36 -5.88 -6.24
C THR A 273 13.20 -5.62 -5.29
N VAL A 274 12.24 -6.55 -5.29
CA VAL A 274 11.19 -6.55 -4.27
C VAL A 274 11.79 -7.14 -2.99
N THR A 275 11.87 -6.34 -1.94
CA THR A 275 12.50 -6.75 -0.68
C THR A 275 11.51 -6.64 0.46
N PHE A 276 11.44 -7.68 1.28
CA PHE A 276 10.88 -7.64 2.63
C PHE A 276 11.90 -8.26 3.58
N SER A 277 12.46 -7.46 4.49
CA SER A 277 13.45 -7.94 5.45
C SER A 277 12.82 -8.12 6.82
N LEU A 278 13.11 -9.25 7.48
CA LEU A 278 12.87 -9.42 8.92
C LEU A 278 14.18 -9.38 9.72
N ASP A 279 15.31 -9.09 9.06
CA ASP A 279 16.64 -9.08 9.66
C ASP A 279 16.85 -7.83 10.53
N PRO A 280 17.03 -7.97 11.86
CA PRO A 280 17.23 -6.86 12.81
C PRO A 280 18.40 -5.92 12.50
N SER A 281 19.36 -6.37 11.69
CA SER A 281 20.59 -5.63 11.37
C SER A 281 20.48 -4.72 10.14
N LYS A 282 19.36 -4.77 9.42
CA LYS A 282 19.06 -3.97 8.22
C LYS A 282 17.67 -3.35 8.36
N ASP A 283 17.15 -2.69 7.33
CA ASP A 283 15.82 -2.06 7.33
C ASP A 283 14.68 -3.09 7.57
N VAL A 284 14.52 -3.53 8.82
CA VAL A 284 13.50 -4.49 9.29
C VAL A 284 12.15 -3.99 8.86
N GLY A 285 11.30 -4.84 8.30
CA GLY A 285 9.93 -4.52 7.90
C GLY A 285 9.80 -3.61 6.67
N ALA A 286 10.93 -3.16 6.08
CA ALA A 286 10.92 -2.36 4.86
C ALA A 286 10.39 -3.19 3.68
N VAL A 287 9.45 -2.61 2.94
CA VAL A 287 8.96 -3.15 1.67
C VAL A 287 9.48 -2.24 0.56
N GLY A 288 10.51 -2.71 -0.14
CA GLY A 288 11.07 -2.02 -1.30
C GLY A 288 10.63 -2.69 -2.59
N GLY A 289 10.65 -1.96 -3.71
CA GLY A 289 10.40 -2.53 -5.02
C GLY A 289 10.32 -1.49 -6.13
N PRO A 290 10.23 -1.91 -7.41
CA PRO A 290 10.21 -0.96 -8.51
C PRO A 290 8.89 -0.19 -8.51
N CYS A 291 8.92 1.07 -8.98
CA CYS A 291 7.71 1.88 -9.01
C CYS A 291 6.69 1.23 -9.95
N SER A 292 5.45 1.05 -9.47
CA SER A 292 4.37 0.46 -10.26
C SER A 292 4.00 1.27 -11.50
N ALA A 293 4.40 2.55 -11.57
CA ALA A 293 4.20 3.40 -12.72
C ALA A 293 5.26 3.25 -13.82
N TRP A 294 6.43 2.67 -13.51
CA TRP A 294 7.47 2.49 -14.53
C TRP A 294 7.01 1.51 -15.61
N PRO A 295 7.12 1.85 -16.91
CA PRO A 295 6.47 1.09 -17.97
C PRO A 295 6.82 -0.41 -17.95
N TRP A 296 8.11 -0.74 -17.91
CA TRP A 296 8.57 -2.13 -17.93
C TRP A 296 8.08 -2.94 -16.72
N TRP A 297 7.94 -2.31 -15.55
CA TRP A 297 7.49 -2.99 -14.34
C TRP A 297 5.98 -3.12 -14.30
N ARG A 298 5.26 -2.04 -14.66
CA ARG A 298 3.81 -2.04 -14.84
C ARG A 298 3.37 -3.16 -15.77
N ASP A 299 4.01 -3.26 -16.93
CA ASP A 299 3.66 -4.27 -17.94
C ASP A 299 3.94 -5.69 -17.43
N ARG A 300 5.02 -5.86 -16.65
CA ARG A 300 5.33 -7.13 -15.98
C ARG A 300 4.31 -7.50 -14.89
N LEU A 301 3.88 -6.53 -14.09
CA LEU A 301 2.84 -6.73 -13.07
C LEU A 301 1.50 -7.09 -13.71
N GLU A 302 1.12 -6.42 -14.79
CA GLU A 302 -0.12 -6.71 -15.52
C GLU A 302 -0.07 -8.11 -16.14
N ALA A 303 1.05 -8.49 -16.78
CA ALA A 303 1.22 -9.84 -17.29
C ALA A 303 1.14 -10.92 -16.18
N ALA A 304 1.69 -10.65 -14.99
CA ALA A 304 1.56 -11.54 -13.85
C ALA A 304 0.12 -11.65 -13.35
N ARG A 305 -0.60 -10.51 -13.25
CA ARG A 305 -2.01 -10.45 -12.85
C ARG A 305 -2.88 -11.26 -13.80
N GLN A 306 -2.71 -11.09 -15.11
CA GLN A 306 -3.45 -11.84 -16.13
C GLN A 306 -3.23 -13.36 -16.00
N ARG A 307 -2.00 -13.80 -15.71
CA ARG A 307 -1.70 -15.22 -15.47
C ARG A 307 -2.37 -15.76 -14.20
N ILE A 308 -2.44 -14.97 -13.13
CA ILE A 308 -3.13 -15.36 -11.89
C ILE A 308 -4.63 -15.48 -12.15
N LEU A 309 -5.23 -14.47 -12.79
CA LEU A 309 -6.66 -14.48 -13.11
C LEU A 309 -7.01 -15.66 -14.02
N ALA A 310 -6.22 -15.94 -15.06
CA ALA A 310 -6.44 -17.09 -15.93
C ALA A 310 -6.35 -18.44 -15.19
N ARG A 311 -5.59 -18.53 -14.10
CA ARG A 311 -5.53 -19.73 -13.24
C ARG A 311 -6.66 -19.79 -12.22
N ALA A 312 -7.15 -18.64 -11.76
CA ALA A 312 -8.26 -18.53 -10.83
C ALA A 312 -9.63 -18.66 -11.50
N SER A 313 -9.72 -18.40 -12.81
CA SER A 313 -10.92 -18.68 -13.59
C SER A 313 -11.24 -20.17 -13.52
N PRO A 314 -12.45 -20.55 -13.07
CA PRO A 314 -12.84 -21.95 -13.09
C PRO A 314 -12.76 -22.44 -14.53
N LYS A 315 -12.03 -23.54 -14.77
CA LYS A 315 -12.10 -24.23 -16.05
C LYS A 315 -13.58 -24.49 -16.32
N ALA A 316 -14.08 -24.01 -17.47
CA ALA A 316 -15.44 -24.33 -17.89
C ALA A 316 -15.62 -25.84 -17.74
N LYS A 317 -16.61 -26.26 -16.95
CA LYS A 317 -16.97 -27.67 -16.84
C LYS A 317 -17.19 -28.12 -18.29
N PRO A 318 -16.52 -29.18 -18.79
CA PRO A 318 -16.85 -29.73 -20.10
C PRO A 318 -18.38 -29.88 -20.15
N PRO A 319 -19.05 -29.55 -21.28
CA PRO A 319 -20.48 -29.75 -21.39
C PRO A 319 -20.77 -31.17 -20.92
N GLU A 320 -21.59 -31.27 -19.88
CA GLU A 320 -21.93 -32.54 -19.25
C GLU A 320 -22.52 -33.39 -20.37
N ALA A 321 -21.81 -34.45 -20.78
CA ALA A 321 -22.26 -35.31 -21.86
C ALA A 321 -23.66 -35.77 -21.48
N ALA A 322 -24.66 -35.47 -22.32
CA ALA A 322 -26.05 -35.78 -22.06
C ALA A 322 -26.12 -37.25 -21.63
N VAL A 323 -26.60 -37.51 -20.42
CA VAL A 323 -26.80 -38.89 -19.95
C VAL A 323 -27.75 -39.53 -20.96
N PRO A 324 -27.33 -40.59 -21.66
CA PRO A 324 -28.18 -41.19 -22.68
C PRO A 324 -29.46 -41.70 -22.01
N MET A 325 -30.60 -41.33 -22.60
CA MET A 325 -31.90 -41.84 -22.16
C MET A 325 -32.28 -43.06 -23.02
N PRO A 326 -33.00 -44.04 -22.46
CA PRO A 326 -33.51 -45.15 -23.26
C PRO A 326 -34.47 -44.61 -24.33
N ILE A 327 -34.42 -45.21 -25.51
CA ILE A 327 -35.32 -44.94 -26.64
C ILE A 327 -36.77 -45.19 -26.22
N ALA A 328 -36.97 -46.26 -25.45
CA ALA A 328 -38.27 -46.61 -24.89
C ALA A 328 -38.11 -47.42 -23.59
N VAL A 329 -39.11 -47.31 -22.71
CA VAL A 329 -39.27 -48.13 -21.52
C VAL A 329 -40.61 -48.85 -21.62
N ILE A 330 -40.62 -50.17 -21.46
CA ILE A 330 -41.83 -50.99 -21.43
C ILE A 330 -42.18 -51.24 -19.97
N GLU A 331 -43.39 -50.81 -19.58
CA GLU A 331 -43.89 -50.97 -18.21
C GLU A 331 -44.22 -52.43 -17.86
N PRO A 332 -44.05 -52.84 -16.59
CA PRO A 332 -44.46 -54.16 -16.13
C PRO A 332 -45.98 -54.38 -16.23
N GLY A 333 -46.38 -55.63 -16.46
CA GLY A 333 -47.79 -56.06 -16.42
C GLY A 333 -48.52 -56.09 -17.75
N LEU A 334 -47.84 -55.79 -18.87
CA LEU A 334 -48.39 -55.96 -20.22
C LEU A 334 -48.42 -57.44 -20.62
N PRO A 335 -49.47 -57.91 -21.34
CA PRO A 335 -49.49 -59.24 -21.96
C PRO A 335 -48.30 -59.45 -22.87
N ILE A 336 -47.78 -60.68 -22.94
CA ILE A 336 -46.54 -60.98 -23.66
C ILE A 336 -46.65 -60.66 -25.16
N GLU A 337 -47.84 -60.79 -25.75
CA GLU A 337 -48.11 -60.46 -27.13
C GLU A 337 -47.96 -58.95 -27.40
N GLU A 338 -48.39 -58.09 -26.47
CA GLU A 338 -48.22 -56.64 -26.56
C GLU A 338 -46.77 -56.22 -26.36
N VAL A 339 -46.05 -56.91 -25.47
CA VAL A 339 -44.60 -56.69 -25.29
C VAL A 339 -43.87 -57.02 -26.59
N ILE A 340 -44.14 -58.18 -27.22
CA ILE A 340 -43.53 -58.57 -28.49
C ILE A 340 -43.87 -57.57 -29.60
N ALA A 341 -45.12 -57.12 -29.69
CA ALA A 341 -45.54 -56.13 -30.69
C ALA A 341 -44.80 -54.79 -30.52
N ARG A 342 -44.65 -54.30 -29.29
CA ARG A 342 -43.90 -53.07 -28.99
C ARG A 342 -42.40 -53.22 -29.26
N LEU A 343 -41.82 -54.36 -28.93
CA LEU A 343 -40.42 -54.64 -29.24
C LEU A 343 -40.17 -54.65 -30.75
N ASN A 344 -41.03 -55.31 -31.52
CA ASN A 344 -40.93 -55.35 -32.97
C ASN A 344 -41.08 -53.96 -33.61
N ALA A 345 -41.99 -53.13 -33.10
CA ALA A 345 -42.17 -51.75 -33.57
C ALA A 345 -40.91 -50.91 -33.32
N VAL A 346 -40.38 -50.94 -32.10
CA VAL A 346 -39.16 -50.18 -31.76
C VAL A 346 -37.94 -50.71 -32.51
N GLN A 347 -37.86 -52.02 -32.75
CA GLN A 347 -36.75 -52.62 -33.51
C GLN A 347 -36.85 -52.35 -35.02
N ALA A 348 -38.05 -52.16 -35.57
CA ALA A 348 -38.23 -51.71 -36.95
C ALA A 348 -37.71 -50.28 -37.15
N ASP A 349 -38.00 -49.39 -36.20
CA ASP A 349 -37.54 -47.99 -36.24
C ASP A 349 -36.06 -47.86 -35.84
N HIS A 350 -35.55 -48.77 -35.02
CA HIS A 350 -34.19 -48.78 -34.48
C HIS A 350 -33.54 -50.18 -34.54
N PRO A 351 -33.10 -50.64 -35.72
CA PRO A 351 -32.64 -52.02 -35.95
C PRO A 351 -31.36 -52.44 -35.21
N GLY A 352 -30.69 -51.49 -34.55
CA GLY A 352 -29.49 -51.73 -33.73
C GLY A 352 -29.71 -51.59 -32.23
N ALA A 353 -30.95 -51.34 -31.78
CA ALA A 353 -31.21 -51.09 -30.37
C ALA A 353 -31.04 -52.35 -29.51
N GLN A 354 -30.55 -52.18 -28.28
CA GLN A 354 -30.30 -53.26 -27.34
C GLN A 354 -31.33 -53.25 -26.21
N LEU A 355 -31.78 -54.43 -25.82
CA LEU A 355 -32.70 -54.62 -24.71
C LEU A 355 -31.94 -54.76 -23.39
N ARG A 356 -32.31 -53.99 -22.38
CA ARG A 356 -31.79 -54.10 -21.00
C ARG A 356 -32.96 -54.23 -20.05
N GLY A 357 -32.97 -55.24 -19.20
CA GLY A 357 -34.06 -55.42 -18.26
C GLY A 357 -33.96 -56.68 -17.44
N SER A 358 -34.63 -56.66 -16.30
CA SER A 358 -34.79 -57.78 -15.39
C SER A 358 -36.27 -57.82 -15.03
N GLY A 359 -36.94 -58.96 -15.33
CA GLY A 359 -38.27 -59.39 -14.87
C GLY A 359 -39.44 -58.41 -15.05
N ASP A 360 -39.32 -57.24 -14.44
CA ASP A 360 -40.37 -56.27 -14.19
C ASP A 360 -40.14 -54.93 -14.92
N ARG A 361 -39.06 -54.76 -15.69
CA ARG A 361 -38.86 -53.56 -16.53
C ARG A 361 -37.90 -53.84 -17.67
N TRP A 362 -38.31 -53.47 -18.90
CA TRP A 362 -37.47 -53.57 -20.09
C TRP A 362 -37.23 -52.19 -20.68
N GLU A 363 -35.97 -51.87 -20.93
CA GLU A 363 -35.50 -50.62 -21.51
C GLU A 363 -34.78 -50.89 -22.81
N ILE A 364 -35.01 -50.02 -23.80
CA ILE A 364 -34.44 -50.16 -25.14
C ILE A 364 -33.43 -49.04 -25.34
N TRP A 365 -32.18 -49.40 -25.63
CA TRP A 365 -31.05 -48.48 -25.68
C TRP A 365 -30.45 -48.40 -27.09
N PRO A 366 -29.91 -47.26 -27.53
CA PRO A 366 -29.15 -47.17 -28.78
C PRO A 366 -27.90 -48.06 -28.74
N ARG A 367 -27.45 -48.52 -29.91
CA ARG A 367 -26.34 -49.49 -30.06
C ARG A 367 -25.04 -49.05 -29.39
N ASP A 368 -24.78 -47.75 -29.33
CA ASP A 368 -23.50 -47.17 -28.91
C ASP A 368 -23.39 -46.94 -27.39
N HIS A 369 -24.38 -47.40 -26.61
CA HIS A 369 -24.41 -47.31 -25.14
C HIS A 369 -24.29 -48.67 -24.42
N ALA A 370 -23.70 -49.65 -25.11
CA ALA A 370 -23.39 -51.00 -24.60
C ALA A 370 -22.35 -50.96 -23.46
#